data_AF-A0A842RNU3-F1
#
_entry.id   AF-A0A842RNU3-F1
#
_cell.length_a   1.000
_cell.length_b   1.000
_cell.length_c   1.000
_cell.angle_alpha   90.00
_cell.angle_beta   90.00
_cell.angle_gamma   90.00
#
_symmetry.space_group_name_H-M   'P 1'
#
loop_
_entity.id
_entity.type
_entity.pdbx_description
1 polymer ?
#
loop_
_entity_poly.entity_id
_entity_poly.type
_entity_poly.pdbx_seq_one_letter_code
_entity_poly.pdbx_strand_id
1 'polypeptide(L)'
;MNPDIKELIDRIDESNQNRSELEQKIKFQQEEINRLRFTLREQKRLIEEQENQIKKSDNIPEDIEILKDMVLSQRQELIKRDELISELKEESTFGENKQEQARRVQNEIEVLKKKKQDILEQKNSEILRFKNEIEEYQSKIEDLKSEREIQNSEDYQILSERLADVNDDNSRLKSKIVDLESQITYFQEEIEELLKKNKNLENQIIDLKSSINDKNDEITTYQNLFQELKENNKAQLKELEENYQKENRNSTHVLNEKIRELESANKNLNEILNQNRFTKYVSRDLNLDNLPQYYQQFLIERIFYLMSNHNKQLVTKSIIQDLNHNNKEIRRFAVKVLSNIKTTKVFDSLVELIDDEDWLVRYYLIKTLSNFDEYEGLESIMKKFLQDPDIDVRELAKKYFERNM
;
A
#
# COMPACT_ATOMS: atom_id res chain seq x y z
N MET A 1 -90.76 27.26 35.99
CA MET A 1 -91.68 26.35 36.70
C MET A 1 -92.60 25.77 35.63
N ASN A 2 -92.69 24.43 35.49
CA ASN A 2 -93.49 23.78 34.45
C ASN A 2 -94.95 24.29 34.52
N PRO A 3 -95.57 24.80 33.44
CA PRO A 3 -96.94 25.31 33.45
C PRO A 3 -97.93 24.37 34.17
N ASP A 4 -97.79 23.06 33.99
CA ASP A 4 -98.64 22.05 34.63
C ASP A 4 -98.55 22.05 36.18
N ILE A 5 -97.37 22.39 36.72
CA ILE A 5 -97.16 22.45 38.18
C ILE A 5 -97.80 23.71 38.76
N LYS A 6 -97.78 24.82 38.00
CA LYS A 6 -98.42 26.07 38.42
C LYS A 6 -99.94 25.92 38.45
N GLU A 7 -100.49 25.28 37.42
CA GLU A 7 -101.93 24.98 37.33
C GLU A 7 -102.40 24.04 38.46
N LEU A 8 -101.55 23.10 38.89
CA LEU A 8 -101.84 22.24 40.04
C LEU A 8 -101.81 22.99 41.38
N ILE A 9 -100.90 23.95 41.56
CA ILE A 9 -100.84 24.79 42.76
C ILE A 9 -102.08 25.68 42.82
N ASP A 10 -102.43 26.35 41.72
CA ASP A 10 -103.59 27.23 41.64
C ASP A 10 -104.90 26.47 41.95
N ARG A 11 -105.04 25.22 41.47
CA ARG A 11 -106.18 24.35 41.80
C ARG A 11 -106.25 23.94 43.28
N ILE A 12 -105.10 23.77 43.95
CA ILE A 12 -105.05 23.44 45.38
C ILE A 12 -105.45 24.66 46.22
N ASP A 13 -105.01 25.85 45.83
CA ASP A 13 -105.35 27.10 46.53
C ASP A 13 -106.84 27.44 46.39
N GLU A 14 -107.42 27.26 45.21
CA GLU A 14 -108.86 27.43 44.97
C GLU A 14 -109.69 26.42 45.81
N SER A 15 -109.23 25.17 45.91
CA SER A 15 -109.87 24.15 46.75
C SER A 15 -109.78 24.48 48.26
N ASN A 16 -108.68 25.09 48.72
CA ASN A 16 -108.52 25.55 50.10
C ASN A 16 -109.48 26.68 50.43
N GLN A 17 -109.64 27.61 49.50
CA GLN A 17 -110.50 28.77 49.65
C GLN A 17 -111.98 28.34 49.75
N ASN A 18 -112.41 27.44 48.86
CA ASN A 18 -113.75 26.83 48.89
C ASN A 18 -114.03 26.10 50.21
N ARG A 19 -113.03 25.41 50.78
CA ARG A 19 -113.16 24.74 52.08
C ARG A 19 -113.34 25.74 53.23
N SER A 20 -112.56 26.83 53.24
CA SER A 20 -112.71 27.88 54.26
C SER A 20 -114.11 28.50 54.23
N GLU A 21 -114.66 28.70 53.03
CA GLU A 21 -116.03 29.19 52.86
C GLU A 21 -117.08 28.17 53.36
N LEU A 22 -116.88 26.88 53.11
CA LEU A 22 -117.74 25.81 53.63
C LEU A 22 -117.70 25.72 55.17
N GLU A 23 -116.51 25.79 55.77
CA GLU A 23 -116.34 25.80 57.24
C GLU A 23 -117.03 27.02 57.88
N GLN A 24 -116.93 28.19 57.24
CA GLN A 24 -117.64 29.40 57.68
C GLN A 24 -119.17 29.24 57.56
N LYS A 25 -119.68 28.66 56.47
CA LYS A 25 -121.12 28.38 56.31
C LYS A 25 -121.64 27.39 57.34
N ILE A 26 -120.91 26.31 57.62
CA ILE A 26 -121.27 25.33 58.66
C ILE A 26 -121.31 26.01 60.03
N LYS A 27 -120.31 26.83 60.36
CA LYS A 27 -120.27 27.56 61.64
C LYS A 27 -121.43 28.54 61.77
N PHE A 28 -121.73 29.28 60.70
CA PHE A 28 -122.87 30.19 60.66
C PHE A 28 -124.20 29.46 60.90
N GLN A 29 -124.44 28.34 60.20
CA GLN A 29 -125.65 27.55 60.42
C GLN A 29 -125.74 26.94 61.82
N GLN A 30 -124.62 26.52 62.41
CA GLN A 30 -124.59 26.05 63.81
C GLN A 30 -124.97 27.15 64.80
N GLU A 31 -124.45 28.36 64.61
CA GLU A 31 -124.79 29.52 65.43
C GLU A 31 -126.28 29.88 65.31
N GLU A 32 -126.83 29.81 64.09
CA GLU A 32 -128.24 30.12 63.82
C GLU A 32 -129.20 29.06 64.37
N ILE A 33 -128.85 27.77 64.28
CA ILE A 33 -129.57 26.68 64.95
C ILE A 33 -129.56 26.89 66.47
N ASN A 34 -128.43 27.29 67.04
CA ASN A 34 -128.33 27.56 68.48
C ASN A 34 -129.23 28.72 68.90
N ARG A 35 -129.29 29.80 68.10
CA ARG A 35 -130.24 30.91 68.31
C ARG A 35 -131.69 30.42 68.25
N LEU A 36 -132.06 29.68 67.20
CA LEU A 36 -133.42 29.16 67.05
C LEU A 36 -133.81 28.22 68.21
N ARG A 37 -132.89 27.36 68.67
CA ARG A 37 -133.10 26.49 69.85
C ARG A 37 -133.30 27.32 71.13
N PHE A 38 -132.58 28.43 71.27
CA PHE A 38 -132.75 29.35 72.40
C PHE A 38 -134.12 30.05 72.35
N THR A 39 -134.51 30.58 71.19
CA THR A 39 -135.83 31.22 71.00
C THR A 39 -136.98 30.25 71.26
N LEU A 40 -136.87 29.02 70.77
CA LEU A 40 -137.85 27.95 71.02
C LEU A 40 -137.95 27.58 72.52
N ARG A 41 -136.84 27.62 73.27
CA ARG A 41 -136.87 27.40 74.73
C ARG A 41 -137.63 28.51 75.44
N GLU A 42 -137.38 29.77 75.12
CA GLU A 42 -138.07 30.87 75.78
C GLU A 42 -139.54 30.95 75.41
N GLN A 43 -139.89 30.66 74.16
CA GLN A 43 -141.31 30.58 73.77
C GLN A 43 -142.02 29.43 74.46
N LYS A 44 -141.39 28.26 74.63
CA LYS A 44 -141.94 27.19 75.48
C LYS A 44 -142.15 27.64 76.92
N ARG A 45 -141.20 28.38 77.48
CA ARG A 45 -141.31 28.94 78.84
C ARG A 45 -142.48 29.93 78.96
N LEU A 46 -142.64 30.80 77.97
CA LEU A 46 -143.77 31.74 77.89
C LEU A 46 -145.12 31.02 77.77
N ILE A 47 -145.18 29.94 77.00
CA ILE A 47 -146.37 29.09 76.90
C ILE A 47 -146.68 28.42 78.25
N GLU A 48 -145.68 27.86 78.96
CA GLU A 48 -145.85 27.29 80.31
C GLU A 48 -146.27 28.36 81.36
N GLU A 49 -145.73 29.58 81.28
CA GLU A 49 -146.12 30.71 82.14
C GLU A 49 -147.57 31.16 81.87
N GLN A 50 -148.01 31.16 80.61
CA GLN A 50 -149.38 31.49 80.21
C GLN A 50 -150.38 30.37 80.54
N GLU A 51 -149.99 29.09 80.43
CA GLU A 51 -150.82 27.96 80.90
C GLU A 51 -151.17 28.08 82.39
N ASN A 52 -150.27 28.62 83.22
CA ASN A 52 -150.53 28.88 84.63
C ASN A 52 -151.51 30.05 84.87
N GLN A 53 -151.64 30.99 83.92
CA GLN A 53 -152.62 32.07 83.97
C GLN A 53 -154.00 31.65 83.44
N ILE A 54 -154.07 30.68 82.51
CA ILE A 54 -155.31 30.25 81.84
C ILE A 54 -156.16 29.27 82.68
N LYS A 55 -155.63 28.66 83.74
CA LYS A 55 -156.41 27.83 84.68
C LYS A 55 -157.46 28.58 85.53
N LYS A 56 -157.77 29.85 85.23
CA LYS A 56 -158.80 30.67 85.90
C LYS A 56 -159.96 31.16 85.02
N SER A 57 -160.07 30.78 83.75
CA SER A 57 -161.32 30.97 82.99
C SER A 57 -161.46 30.04 81.78
N ASP A 58 -162.66 29.50 81.58
CA ASP A 58 -163.05 28.46 80.63
C ASP A 58 -163.08 28.88 79.13
N ASN A 59 -162.04 29.56 78.63
CA ASN A 59 -161.87 29.71 77.18
C ASN A 59 -160.41 29.85 76.77
N ILE A 60 -159.92 28.92 75.95
CA ILE A 60 -158.57 28.91 75.37
C ILE A 60 -158.58 29.81 74.11
N PRO A 61 -157.79 30.89 74.06
CA PRO A 61 -157.74 31.82 72.93
C PRO A 61 -157.01 31.24 71.69
N GLU A 62 -157.48 31.67 70.50
CA GLU A 62 -157.01 31.30 69.15
C GLU A 62 -155.49 31.50 68.93
N ASP A 63 -154.86 32.34 69.75
CA ASP A 63 -153.43 32.67 69.70
C ASP A 63 -152.49 31.49 70.05
N ILE A 64 -152.97 30.50 70.82
CA ILE A 64 -152.15 29.34 71.23
C ILE A 64 -152.04 28.30 70.11
N GLU A 65 -153.01 28.21 69.20
CA GLU A 65 -152.99 27.25 68.10
C GLU A 65 -152.00 27.69 67.00
N ILE A 66 -151.94 28.99 66.71
CA ILE A 66 -150.97 29.60 65.78
C ILE A 66 -149.53 29.40 66.28
N LEU A 67 -149.29 29.54 67.59
CA LEU A 67 -147.97 29.31 68.18
C LEU A 67 -147.50 27.85 68.03
N LYS A 68 -148.42 26.88 68.14
CA LYS A 68 -148.09 25.45 67.99
C LYS A 68 -147.69 25.11 66.55
N ASP A 69 -148.41 25.65 65.56
CA ASP A 69 -148.08 25.45 64.15
C ASP A 69 -146.75 26.12 63.75
N MET A 70 -146.47 27.29 64.32
CA MET A 70 -145.19 27.97 64.12
C MET A 70 -144.01 27.16 64.69
N VAL A 71 -144.19 26.56 65.87
CA VAL A 71 -143.17 25.67 66.50
C VAL A 71 -142.96 24.38 65.70
N LEU A 72 -144.01 23.82 65.10
CA LEU A 72 -143.90 22.64 64.25
C LEU A 72 -143.17 22.94 62.93
N SER A 73 -143.47 24.06 62.29
CA SER A 73 -142.76 24.52 61.09
C SER A 73 -141.27 24.78 61.38
N GLN A 74 -140.96 25.42 62.51
CA GLN A 74 -139.58 25.66 62.92
C GLN A 74 -138.81 24.38 63.26
N ARG A 75 -139.48 23.36 63.81
CA ARG A 75 -138.86 22.03 64.02
C ARG A 75 -138.52 21.32 62.71
N GLN A 76 -139.37 21.44 61.69
CA GLN A 76 -139.08 20.86 60.38
C GLN A 76 -137.90 21.57 59.69
N GLU A 77 -137.76 22.89 59.86
CA GLU A 77 -136.57 23.61 59.37
C GLU A 77 -135.28 23.18 60.07
N LEU A 78 -135.33 22.90 61.37
CA LEU A 78 -134.15 22.43 62.11
C LEU A 78 -133.65 21.07 61.59
N ILE A 79 -134.56 20.14 61.30
CA ILE A 79 -134.19 18.81 60.77
C ILE A 79 -133.52 18.94 59.41
N LYS A 80 -134.09 19.73 58.49
CA LYS A 80 -133.50 19.95 57.15
C LYS A 80 -132.11 20.57 57.23
N ARG A 81 -131.86 21.46 58.19
CA ARG A 81 -130.54 22.08 58.38
C ARG A 81 -129.53 21.12 59.02
N ASP A 82 -129.96 20.25 59.94
CA ASP A 82 -129.10 19.21 60.52
C ASP A 82 -128.67 18.16 59.46
N GLU A 83 -129.54 17.84 58.50
CA GLU A 83 -129.21 16.99 57.33
C GLU A 83 -128.17 17.66 56.42
N LEU A 84 -128.37 18.94 56.08
CA LEU A 84 -127.44 19.73 55.25
C LEU A 84 -126.02 19.79 55.86
N ILE A 85 -125.91 19.91 57.18
CA ILE A 85 -124.62 19.92 57.89
C ILE A 85 -123.88 18.58 57.75
N SER A 86 -124.61 17.46 57.65
CA SER A 86 -124.00 16.13 57.54
C SER A 86 -123.42 15.91 56.15
N GLU A 87 -124.14 16.30 55.10
CA GLU A 87 -123.65 16.26 53.71
C GLU A 87 -122.39 17.14 53.53
N LEU A 88 -122.42 18.36 54.07
CA LEU A 88 -121.28 19.29 53.98
C LEU A 88 -120.02 18.78 54.72
N LYS A 89 -120.19 17.98 55.78
CA LYS A 89 -119.06 17.36 56.50
C LYS A 89 -118.42 16.23 55.70
N GLU A 90 -119.22 15.41 55.02
CA GLU A 90 -118.69 14.35 54.15
C GLU A 90 -117.87 14.93 53.00
N GLU A 91 -118.37 15.98 52.32
CA GLU A 91 -117.62 16.68 51.25
C GLU A 91 -116.29 17.26 51.74
N SER A 92 -116.25 17.82 52.96
CA SER A 92 -115.02 18.35 53.55
C SER A 92 -113.96 17.27 53.78
N THR A 93 -114.34 16.08 54.25
CA THR A 93 -113.38 14.97 54.49
C THR A 93 -112.81 14.36 53.21
N PHE A 94 -113.59 14.35 52.13
CA PHE A 94 -113.11 13.89 50.83
C PHE A 94 -112.06 14.84 50.24
N GLY A 95 -112.19 16.15 50.48
CA GLY A 95 -111.20 17.17 50.10
C GLY A 95 -109.85 16.99 50.80
N GLU A 96 -109.84 16.65 52.08
CA GLU A 96 -108.61 16.44 52.88
C GLU A 96 -107.72 15.32 52.31
N ASN A 97 -108.32 14.20 51.92
CA ASN A 97 -107.58 13.04 51.44
C ASN A 97 -106.87 13.28 50.10
N LYS A 98 -107.48 14.05 49.18
CA LYS A 98 -106.84 14.41 47.90
C LYS A 98 -105.67 15.37 48.09
N GLN A 99 -105.77 16.27 49.06
CA GLN A 99 -104.75 17.26 49.34
C GLN A 99 -103.51 16.64 49.98
N GLU A 100 -103.71 15.68 50.88
CA GLU A 100 -102.63 14.88 51.49
C GLU A 100 -101.87 14.07 50.42
N GLN A 101 -102.58 13.48 49.45
CA GLN A 101 -101.95 12.79 48.32
C GLN A 101 -101.16 13.74 47.41
N ALA A 102 -101.70 14.92 47.10
CA ALA A 102 -100.99 15.92 46.29
C ALA A 102 -99.70 16.40 46.97
N ARG A 103 -99.72 16.62 48.30
CA ARG A 103 -98.53 16.97 49.08
C ARG A 103 -97.44 15.88 49.02
N ARG A 104 -97.83 14.60 49.10
CA ARG A 104 -96.88 13.48 48.99
C ARG A 104 -96.19 13.45 47.62
N VAL A 105 -96.95 13.60 46.54
CA VAL A 105 -96.41 13.64 45.17
C VAL A 105 -95.51 14.86 44.97
N GLN A 106 -95.88 16.03 45.50
CA GLN A 106 -95.02 17.22 45.45
C GLN A 106 -93.68 17.00 46.17
N ASN A 107 -93.70 16.40 47.36
CA ASN A 107 -92.48 16.07 48.10
C ASN A 107 -91.59 15.08 47.32
N GLU A 108 -92.17 14.04 46.70
CA GLU A 108 -91.40 13.10 45.87
C GLU A 108 -90.79 13.79 44.63
N ILE A 109 -91.54 14.67 43.96
CA ILE A 109 -91.03 15.47 42.83
C ILE A 109 -89.87 16.36 43.28
N GLU A 110 -89.95 16.97 44.45
CA GLU A 110 -88.89 17.83 44.97
C GLU A 110 -87.61 17.04 45.30
N VAL A 111 -87.75 15.86 45.91
CA VAL A 111 -86.63 14.93 46.14
C VAL A 111 -86.00 14.46 44.82
N LEU A 112 -86.81 14.11 43.81
CA LEU A 112 -86.31 13.69 42.50
C LEU A 112 -85.63 14.83 41.75
N LYS A 113 -86.13 16.07 41.85
CA LYS A 113 -85.46 17.25 41.29
C LYS A 113 -84.08 17.47 41.92
N LYS A 114 -83.98 17.35 43.24
CA LYS A 114 -82.70 17.47 43.95
C LYS A 114 -81.71 16.39 43.52
N LYS A 115 -82.13 15.12 43.49
CA LYS A 115 -81.31 14.00 42.98
C LYS A 115 -80.84 14.21 41.54
N LYS A 116 -81.72 14.72 40.66
CA LYS A 116 -81.36 15.05 39.28
C LYS A 116 -80.28 16.14 39.22
N GLN A 117 -80.40 17.17 40.07
CA GLN A 117 -79.44 18.26 40.14
C GLN A 117 -78.08 17.76 40.64
N ASP A 118 -78.05 16.94 41.70
CA ASP A 118 -76.82 16.36 42.24
C ASP A 118 -76.10 15.49 41.19
N ILE A 119 -76.85 14.66 40.45
CA ILE A 119 -76.29 13.85 39.35
C ILE A 119 -75.73 14.76 38.25
N LEU A 120 -76.44 15.84 37.91
CA LEU A 120 -76.00 16.77 36.87
C LEU A 120 -74.70 17.46 37.27
N GLU A 121 -74.57 17.91 38.51
CA GLU A 121 -73.34 18.51 39.05
C GLU A 121 -72.18 17.52 39.08
N GLN A 122 -72.44 16.28 39.50
CA GLN A 122 -71.43 15.21 39.46
C GLN A 122 -70.96 14.94 38.03
N LYS A 123 -71.90 14.80 37.08
CA LYS A 123 -71.56 14.55 35.67
C LYS A 123 -70.85 15.72 35.01
N ASN A 124 -71.21 16.95 35.34
CA ASN A 124 -70.49 18.13 34.87
C ASN A 124 -69.07 18.19 35.42
N SER A 125 -68.86 17.77 36.67
CA SER A 125 -67.53 17.67 37.28
C SER A 125 -66.68 16.59 36.61
N GLU A 126 -67.25 15.43 36.31
CA GLU A 126 -66.59 14.36 35.54
C GLU A 126 -66.25 14.82 34.11
N ILE A 127 -67.18 15.50 33.42
CA ILE A 127 -66.94 16.06 32.09
C ILE A 127 -65.78 17.06 32.12
N LEU A 128 -65.76 17.96 33.12
CA LEU A 128 -64.69 18.95 33.26
C LEU A 128 -63.34 18.27 33.49
N ARG A 129 -63.30 17.23 34.34
CA ARG A 129 -62.10 16.44 34.56
C ARG A 129 -61.61 15.76 33.28
N PHE A 130 -62.48 15.07 32.55
CA PHE A 130 -62.10 14.44 31.28
C PHE A 130 -61.65 15.44 30.23
N LYS A 131 -62.26 16.64 30.20
CA LYS A 131 -61.84 17.70 29.31
C LYS A 131 -60.41 18.15 29.60
N ASN A 132 -60.08 18.35 30.88
CA ASN A 132 -58.72 18.70 31.29
C ASN A 132 -57.72 17.59 30.97
N GLU A 133 -58.08 16.32 31.20
CA GLU A 133 -57.22 15.17 30.83
C GLU A 133 -56.99 15.10 29.31
N ILE A 134 -58.01 15.37 28.49
CA ILE A 134 -57.88 15.44 27.03
C ILE A 134 -56.95 16.58 26.62
N GLU A 135 -57.09 17.77 27.20
CA GLU A 135 -56.22 18.92 26.91
C GLU A 135 -54.75 18.62 27.27
N GLU A 136 -54.51 17.96 28.41
CA GLU A 136 -53.17 17.52 28.82
C GLU A 136 -52.58 16.49 27.84
N TYR A 137 -53.35 15.47 27.45
CA TYR A 137 -52.89 14.49 26.47
C TYR A 137 -52.65 15.10 25.09
N GLN A 138 -53.46 16.08 24.68
CA GLN A 138 -53.24 16.81 23.43
C GLN A 138 -51.94 17.60 23.46
N SER A 139 -51.64 18.30 24.55
CA SER A 139 -50.35 18.99 24.73
C SER A 139 -49.19 18.00 24.61
N LYS A 140 -49.28 16.87 25.31
CA LYS A 140 -48.22 15.85 25.32
C LYS A 140 -48.00 15.21 23.94
N ILE A 141 -49.06 15.02 23.16
CA ILE A 141 -48.95 14.54 21.78
C ILE A 141 -48.23 15.57 20.91
N GLU A 142 -48.51 16.86 21.10
CA GLU A 142 -47.89 17.92 20.30
C GLU A 142 -46.40 18.09 20.64
N ASP A 143 -46.03 17.98 21.91
CA ASP A 143 -44.64 17.96 22.36
C ASP A 143 -43.87 16.77 21.73
N LEU A 144 -44.44 15.55 21.81
CA LEU A 144 -43.84 14.35 21.22
C LEU A 144 -43.71 14.41 19.69
N LYS A 145 -44.64 15.06 18.98
CA LYS A 145 -44.51 15.30 17.54
C LYS A 145 -43.35 16.25 17.24
N SER A 146 -43.24 17.33 18.01
CA SER A 146 -42.19 18.33 17.85
C SER A 146 -40.81 17.70 18.09
N GLU A 147 -40.67 16.90 19.16
CA GLU A 147 -39.44 16.13 19.44
C GLU A 147 -39.09 15.19 18.28
N ARG A 148 -40.08 14.45 17.75
CA ARG A 148 -39.88 13.54 16.63
C ARG A 148 -39.47 14.26 15.34
N GLU A 149 -40.02 15.45 15.06
CA GLU A 149 -39.64 16.25 13.89
C GLU A 149 -38.20 16.76 13.99
N ILE A 150 -37.81 17.26 15.17
CA ILE A 150 -36.42 17.69 15.43
C ILE A 150 -35.47 16.52 15.26
N GLN A 151 -35.77 15.37 15.89
CA GLN A 151 -34.93 14.18 15.83
C GLN A 151 -34.78 13.65 14.39
N ASN A 152 -35.87 13.61 13.61
CA ASN A 152 -35.79 13.25 12.20
C ASN A 152 -34.91 14.22 11.38
N SER A 153 -34.95 15.52 11.71
CA SER A 153 -34.12 16.52 11.04
C SER A 153 -32.65 16.36 11.37
N GLU A 154 -32.32 16.11 12.66
CA GLU A 154 -30.96 15.88 13.12
C GLU A 154 -30.39 14.58 12.55
N ASP A 155 -31.17 13.48 12.59
CA ASP A 155 -30.78 12.20 12.00
C ASP A 155 -30.52 12.33 10.50
N TYR A 156 -31.37 13.06 9.77
CA TYR A 156 -31.18 13.32 8.34
C TYR A 156 -29.90 14.11 8.08
N GLN A 157 -29.63 15.13 8.90
CA GLN A 157 -28.44 15.96 8.76
C GLN A 157 -27.16 15.16 9.03
N ILE A 158 -27.13 14.34 10.09
CA ILE A 158 -26.01 13.43 10.41
C ILE A 158 -25.80 12.44 9.27
N LEU A 159 -26.89 11.85 8.72
CA LEU A 159 -26.79 10.91 7.61
C LEU A 159 -26.25 11.60 6.34
N SER A 160 -26.69 12.82 6.06
CA SER A 160 -26.24 13.63 4.93
C SER A 160 -24.76 14.00 5.03
N GLU A 161 -24.30 14.41 6.22
CA GLU A 161 -22.88 14.71 6.48
C GLU A 161 -22.03 13.46 6.28
N ARG A 162 -22.42 12.31 6.86
CA ARG A 162 -21.72 11.04 6.65
C ARG A 162 -21.69 10.62 5.18
N LEU A 163 -22.78 10.84 4.45
CA LEU A 163 -22.83 10.54 3.02
C LEU A 163 -21.87 11.44 2.23
N ALA A 164 -21.74 12.71 2.60
CA ALA A 164 -20.80 13.63 1.98
C ALA A 164 -19.35 13.20 2.23
N ASP A 165 -19.00 12.84 3.47
CA ASP A 165 -17.69 12.33 3.84
C ASP A 165 -17.33 11.06 3.05
N VAL A 166 -18.25 10.09 3.01
CA VAL A 166 -18.06 8.85 2.24
C VAL A 166 -17.89 9.13 0.76
N ASN A 167 -18.60 10.10 0.19
CA ASN A 167 -18.46 10.50 -1.21
C ASN A 167 -17.12 11.18 -1.48
N ASP A 168 -16.60 12.00 -0.56
CA ASP A 168 -15.27 12.59 -0.68
C ASP A 168 -14.18 11.50 -0.64
N ASP A 169 -14.28 10.56 0.31
CA ASP A 169 -13.38 9.41 0.39
C ASP A 169 -13.43 8.55 -0.88
N ASN A 170 -14.63 8.28 -1.41
CA ASN A 170 -14.78 7.56 -2.67
C ASN A 170 -14.12 8.29 -3.85
N SER A 171 -14.22 9.63 -3.88
CA SER A 171 -13.60 10.45 -4.91
C SER A 171 -12.08 10.42 -4.81
N ARG A 172 -11.53 10.51 -3.59
CA ARG A 172 -10.09 10.37 -3.33
C ARG A 172 -9.57 8.98 -3.71
N LEU A 173 -10.29 7.92 -3.37
CA LEU A 173 -9.92 6.56 -3.74
C LEU A 173 -9.95 6.35 -5.26
N LYS A 174 -10.95 6.88 -5.96
CA LYS A 174 -11.00 6.86 -7.43
C LYS A 174 -9.78 7.54 -8.05
N SER A 175 -9.38 8.71 -7.55
CA SER A 175 -8.17 9.40 -8.03
C SER A 175 -6.93 8.52 -7.85
N LYS A 176 -6.75 7.91 -6.67
CA LYS A 176 -5.62 7.00 -6.41
C LYS A 176 -5.61 5.78 -7.33
N ILE A 177 -6.79 5.23 -7.66
CA ILE A 177 -6.91 4.13 -8.61
C ILE A 177 -6.42 4.55 -9.99
N VAL A 178 -6.85 5.72 -10.49
CA VAL A 178 -6.40 6.26 -11.78
C VAL A 178 -4.88 6.48 -11.82
N ASP A 179 -4.30 6.99 -10.72
CA ASP A 179 -2.85 7.18 -10.61
C ASP A 179 -2.11 5.83 -10.65
N LEU A 180 -2.62 4.82 -9.96
CA LEU A 180 -2.05 3.47 -9.96
C LEU A 180 -2.18 2.79 -11.33
N GLU A 181 -3.32 2.94 -12.01
CA GLU A 181 -3.53 2.44 -13.38
C GLU A 181 -2.53 3.06 -14.36
N SER A 182 -2.25 4.36 -14.20
CA SER A 182 -1.23 5.05 -15.00
C SER A 182 0.17 4.50 -14.75
N GLN A 183 0.53 4.23 -13.49
CA GLN A 183 1.81 3.60 -13.14
C GLN A 183 1.92 2.17 -13.68
N ILE A 184 0.85 1.38 -13.59
CA ILE A 184 0.81 0.02 -14.16
C ILE A 184 1.05 0.07 -15.67
N THR A 185 0.40 1.00 -16.36
CA THR A 185 0.56 1.18 -17.82
C THR A 185 2.00 1.51 -18.17
N TYR A 186 2.62 2.46 -17.45
CA TYR A 186 4.03 2.80 -17.64
C TYR A 186 4.96 1.60 -17.47
N PHE A 187 4.78 0.82 -16.38
CA PHE A 187 5.61 -0.36 -16.15
C PHE A 187 5.39 -1.46 -17.19
N GLN A 188 4.18 -1.60 -17.74
CA GLN A 188 3.91 -2.54 -18.82
C GLN A 188 4.68 -2.16 -20.10
N GLU A 189 4.69 -0.88 -20.47
CA GLU A 189 5.47 -0.39 -21.62
C GLU A 189 6.98 -0.61 -21.43
N GLU A 190 7.50 -0.33 -20.22
CA GLU A 190 8.91 -0.55 -19.89
C GLU A 190 9.29 -2.04 -19.97
N ILE A 191 8.42 -2.94 -19.47
CA ILE A 191 8.61 -4.39 -19.60
C ILE A 191 8.62 -4.83 -21.06
N GLU A 192 7.72 -4.32 -21.90
CA GLU A 192 7.68 -4.65 -23.33
C GLU A 192 8.97 -4.23 -24.06
N GLU A 193 9.52 -3.06 -23.73
CA GLU A 193 10.78 -2.59 -24.29
C GLU A 193 11.95 -3.50 -23.88
N LEU A 194 12.03 -3.86 -22.59
CA LEU A 194 13.05 -4.77 -22.08
C LEU A 194 12.95 -6.16 -22.72
N LEU A 195 11.73 -6.68 -22.93
CA LEU A 195 11.52 -7.95 -23.63
C LEU A 195 12.00 -7.90 -25.08
N LYS A 196 11.75 -6.80 -25.81
CA LYS A 196 12.29 -6.60 -27.16
C LYS A 196 13.81 -6.57 -27.16
N LYS A 197 14.43 -5.90 -26.19
CA LYS A 197 15.89 -5.83 -26.04
C LYS A 197 16.50 -7.20 -25.73
N ASN A 198 15.90 -7.97 -24.83
CA ASN A 198 16.35 -9.33 -24.51
C ASN A 198 16.28 -10.23 -25.74
N LYS A 199 15.20 -10.18 -26.51
CA LYS A 199 15.08 -10.96 -27.75
C LYS A 199 16.17 -10.61 -28.78
N ASN A 200 16.53 -9.32 -28.88
CA ASN A 200 17.64 -8.91 -29.75
C ASN A 200 18.98 -9.48 -29.26
N LEU A 201 19.26 -9.39 -27.95
CA LEU A 201 20.46 -9.96 -27.36
C LEU A 201 20.53 -11.48 -27.54
N GLU A 202 19.42 -12.20 -27.40
CA GLU A 202 19.33 -13.64 -27.66
C GLU A 202 19.72 -13.98 -29.10
N ASN A 203 19.21 -13.23 -30.09
CA ASN A 203 19.59 -13.41 -31.49
C ASN A 203 21.08 -13.15 -31.71
N GLN A 204 21.64 -12.09 -31.13
CA GLN A 204 23.08 -11.80 -31.22
C GLN A 204 23.93 -12.92 -30.62
N ILE A 205 23.49 -13.52 -29.50
CA ILE A 205 24.16 -14.67 -28.89
C ILE A 205 24.13 -15.87 -29.83
N ILE A 206 23.01 -16.12 -30.52
CA ILE A 206 22.90 -17.20 -31.50
C ILE A 206 23.89 -16.97 -32.65
N ASP A 207 23.95 -15.76 -33.20
CA ASP A 207 24.86 -15.42 -34.31
C ASP A 207 26.32 -15.58 -33.89
N LEU A 208 26.69 -15.09 -32.70
CA LEU A 208 28.04 -15.24 -32.16
C LEU A 208 28.41 -16.71 -31.94
N LYS A 209 27.47 -17.54 -31.45
CA LYS A 209 27.70 -18.98 -31.30
C LYS A 209 27.95 -19.65 -32.64
N SER A 210 27.20 -19.29 -33.68
CA SER A 210 27.44 -19.79 -35.04
C SER A 210 28.85 -19.43 -35.51
N SER A 211 29.23 -18.15 -35.38
CA SER A 211 30.56 -17.69 -35.79
C SER A 211 31.70 -18.37 -35.02
N ILE A 212 31.53 -18.62 -33.72
CA ILE A 212 32.48 -19.40 -32.92
C ILE A 212 32.60 -20.83 -33.44
N ASN A 213 31.49 -21.45 -33.81
CA ASN A 213 31.50 -22.81 -34.36
C ASN A 213 32.27 -22.87 -35.69
N ASP A 214 32.02 -21.93 -36.60
CA ASP A 214 32.74 -21.83 -37.87
C ASP A 214 34.25 -21.67 -37.65
N LYS A 215 34.64 -20.84 -36.66
CA LYS A 215 36.06 -20.66 -36.30
C LYS A 215 36.68 -21.89 -35.68
N ASN A 216 35.92 -22.67 -34.90
CA ASN A 216 36.41 -23.94 -34.37
C ASN A 216 36.62 -24.98 -35.49
N ASP A 217 35.76 -24.98 -36.50
CA ASP A 217 35.92 -25.84 -37.68
C ASP A 217 37.18 -25.44 -38.50
N GLU A 218 37.43 -24.14 -38.67
CA GLU A 218 38.68 -23.62 -39.26
C GLU A 218 39.91 -24.07 -38.45
N ILE A 219 39.89 -23.91 -37.12
CA ILE A 219 40.97 -24.34 -36.22
C ILE A 219 41.23 -25.84 -36.36
N THR A 220 40.18 -26.66 -36.37
CA THR A 220 40.29 -28.12 -36.54
C THR A 220 40.96 -28.46 -37.87
N THR A 221 40.59 -27.75 -38.94
CA THR A 221 41.18 -27.92 -40.27
C THR A 221 42.68 -27.59 -40.25
N TYR A 222 43.07 -26.47 -39.64
CA TYR A 222 44.48 -26.09 -39.51
C TYR A 222 45.29 -27.06 -38.64
N GLN A 223 44.69 -27.59 -37.57
CA GLN A 223 45.34 -28.59 -36.72
C GLN A 223 45.65 -29.88 -37.50
N ASN A 224 44.70 -30.36 -38.30
CA ASN A 224 44.89 -31.53 -39.15
C ASN A 224 46.01 -31.29 -40.19
N LEU A 225 45.98 -30.14 -40.88
CA LEU A 225 47.02 -29.79 -41.86
C LEU A 225 48.41 -29.69 -41.21
N PHE A 226 48.50 -29.08 -40.03
CA PHE A 226 49.76 -29.00 -39.29
C PHE A 226 50.29 -30.38 -38.92
N GLN A 227 49.40 -31.29 -38.49
CA GLN A 227 49.79 -32.66 -38.15
C GLN A 227 50.26 -33.45 -39.38
N GLU A 228 49.59 -33.30 -40.53
CA GLU A 228 50.02 -33.90 -41.79
C GLU A 228 51.40 -33.40 -42.22
N LEU A 229 51.62 -32.07 -42.19
CA LEU A 229 52.91 -31.47 -42.51
C LEU A 229 54.02 -31.96 -41.57
N LYS A 230 53.71 -32.09 -40.28
CA LYS A 230 54.65 -32.60 -39.27
C LYS A 230 55.07 -34.04 -39.57
N GLU A 231 54.12 -34.93 -39.86
CA GLU A 231 54.44 -36.33 -40.20
C GLU A 231 55.20 -36.43 -41.53
N ASN A 232 54.83 -35.61 -42.54
CA ASN A 232 55.52 -35.58 -43.82
C ASN A 232 56.99 -35.11 -43.66
N ASN A 233 57.21 -34.01 -42.94
CA ASN A 233 58.57 -33.51 -42.67
C ASN A 233 59.41 -34.53 -41.89
N LYS A 234 58.80 -35.24 -40.93
CA LYS A 234 59.47 -36.32 -40.18
C LYS A 234 59.87 -37.48 -41.09
N ALA A 235 59.01 -37.87 -42.03
CA ALA A 235 59.31 -38.91 -43.01
C ALA A 235 60.45 -38.48 -43.96
N GLN A 236 60.39 -37.25 -44.48
CA GLN A 236 61.44 -36.69 -45.34
C GLN A 236 62.79 -36.59 -44.62
N LEU A 237 62.81 -36.17 -43.35
CA LEU A 237 64.03 -36.11 -42.55
C LEU A 237 64.66 -37.51 -42.40
N LYS A 238 63.84 -38.52 -42.10
CA LYS A 238 64.29 -39.91 -41.99
C LYS A 238 64.89 -40.42 -43.30
N GLU A 239 64.25 -40.15 -44.43
CA GLU A 239 64.77 -40.51 -45.76
C GLU A 239 66.12 -39.82 -46.05
N LEU A 240 66.23 -38.53 -45.73
CA LEU A 240 67.46 -37.76 -45.89
C LEU A 240 68.60 -38.34 -45.03
N GLU A 241 68.31 -38.69 -43.77
CA GLU A 241 69.27 -39.33 -42.87
C GLU A 241 69.73 -40.70 -43.40
N GLU A 242 68.81 -41.54 -43.88
CA GLU A 242 69.14 -42.84 -44.47
C GLU A 242 70.03 -42.68 -45.72
N ASN A 243 69.72 -41.72 -46.59
CA ASN A 243 70.52 -41.41 -47.78
C ASN A 243 71.93 -40.91 -47.40
N TYR A 244 72.03 -39.97 -46.45
CA TYR A 244 73.31 -39.48 -45.95
C TYR A 244 74.18 -40.60 -45.37
N GLN A 245 73.58 -41.48 -44.55
CA GLN A 245 74.30 -42.64 -43.99
C GLN A 245 74.80 -43.59 -45.07
N LYS A 246 74.01 -43.83 -46.12
CA LYS A 246 74.39 -44.67 -47.25
C LYS A 246 75.55 -44.07 -48.05
N GLU A 247 75.47 -42.79 -48.39
CA GLU A 247 76.56 -42.08 -49.10
C GLU A 247 77.86 -42.04 -48.29
N ASN A 248 77.75 -41.80 -46.98
CA ASN A 248 78.92 -41.79 -46.11
C ASN A 248 79.56 -43.18 -46.00
N ARG A 249 78.76 -44.25 -45.89
CA ARG A 249 79.26 -45.64 -45.93
C ARG A 249 79.97 -45.94 -47.24
N ASN A 250 79.39 -45.56 -48.38
CA ASN A 250 80.00 -45.75 -49.69
C ASN A 250 81.33 -44.99 -49.80
N SER A 251 81.35 -43.72 -49.39
CA SER A 251 82.55 -42.88 -49.41
C SER A 251 83.65 -43.45 -48.51
N THR A 252 83.29 -43.90 -47.30
CA THR A 252 84.21 -44.54 -46.36
C THR A 252 84.77 -45.84 -46.93
N HIS A 253 83.93 -46.65 -47.60
CA HIS A 253 84.36 -47.88 -48.25
C HIS A 253 85.37 -47.60 -49.36
N VAL A 254 85.07 -46.63 -50.24
CA VAL A 254 86.00 -46.21 -51.32
C VAL A 254 87.31 -45.69 -50.75
N LEU A 255 87.27 -44.88 -49.68
CA LEU A 255 88.47 -44.37 -49.02
C LEU A 255 89.32 -45.51 -48.44
N ASN A 256 88.68 -46.49 -47.80
CA ASN A 256 89.35 -47.65 -47.20
C ASN A 256 90.00 -48.55 -48.26
N GLU A 257 89.36 -48.76 -49.41
CA GLU A 257 89.99 -49.47 -50.54
C GLU A 257 91.23 -48.71 -51.04
N LYS A 258 91.13 -47.39 -51.20
CA LYS A 258 92.28 -46.53 -51.56
C LYS A 258 93.42 -46.61 -50.54
N ILE A 259 93.09 -46.63 -49.24
CA ILE A 259 94.07 -46.80 -48.16
C ILE A 259 94.76 -48.15 -48.29
N ARG A 260 94.03 -49.26 -48.52
CA ARG A 260 94.62 -50.58 -48.72
C ARG A 260 95.57 -50.62 -49.93
N GLU A 261 95.19 -49.98 -51.04
CA GLU A 261 96.06 -49.83 -52.21
C GLU A 261 97.34 -49.07 -51.85
N LEU A 262 97.22 -47.94 -51.15
CA LEU A 262 98.36 -47.14 -50.70
C LEU A 262 99.23 -47.87 -49.68
N GLU A 263 98.64 -48.63 -48.76
CA GLU A 263 99.36 -49.46 -47.80
C GLU A 263 100.14 -50.57 -48.51
N SER A 264 99.54 -51.21 -49.51
CA SER A 264 100.22 -52.19 -50.36
C SER A 264 101.37 -51.54 -51.14
N ALA A 265 101.12 -50.38 -51.77
CA ALA A 265 102.15 -49.62 -52.47
C ALA A 265 103.27 -49.17 -51.53
N ASN A 266 102.94 -48.70 -50.31
CA ASN A 266 103.91 -48.33 -49.28
C ASN A 266 104.68 -49.53 -48.78
N LYS A 267 104.07 -50.70 -48.64
CA LYS A 267 104.77 -51.94 -48.30
C LYS A 267 105.79 -52.28 -49.38
N ASN A 268 105.39 -52.23 -50.65
CA ASN A 268 106.29 -52.44 -51.79
C ASN A 268 107.40 -51.39 -51.82
N LEU A 269 107.07 -50.11 -51.61
CA LEU A 269 108.04 -49.02 -51.54
C LEU A 269 109.00 -49.20 -50.36
N ASN A 270 108.51 -49.62 -49.19
CA ASN A 270 109.34 -49.89 -48.02
C ASN A 270 110.23 -51.11 -48.24
N GLU A 271 109.79 -52.14 -48.96
CA GLU A 271 110.64 -53.24 -49.41
C GLU A 271 111.76 -52.69 -50.33
N ILE A 272 111.44 -51.81 -51.29
CA ILE A 272 112.42 -51.13 -52.16
C ILE A 272 113.34 -50.18 -51.38
N LEU A 273 112.84 -49.44 -50.39
CA LEU A 273 113.62 -48.50 -49.58
C LEU A 273 114.50 -49.23 -48.57
N ASN A 274 114.05 -50.36 -48.01
CA ASN A 274 114.89 -51.24 -47.20
C ASN A 274 116.00 -51.90 -48.04
N GLN A 275 115.74 -52.15 -49.32
CA GLN A 275 116.79 -52.51 -50.28
C GLN A 275 117.77 -51.34 -50.56
N ASN A 276 117.40 -50.08 -50.27
CA ASN A 276 118.15 -48.87 -50.64
C ASN A 276 118.62 -47.97 -49.47
N ARG A 277 118.61 -48.43 -48.20
CA ARG A 277 118.90 -47.65 -46.97
C ARG A 277 119.76 -46.37 -47.13
N PHE A 278 119.16 -45.17 -46.97
CA PHE A 278 119.84 -43.95 -46.46
C PHE A 278 118.87 -42.89 -45.85
N THR A 279 119.05 -42.61 -44.53
CA THR A 279 118.96 -41.32 -43.75
C THR A 279 117.72 -40.39 -43.84
N LYS A 280 117.01 -40.03 -42.76
CA LYS A 280 117.30 -39.19 -41.54
C LYS A 280 117.43 -37.68 -41.85
N TYR A 281 116.60 -36.84 -41.19
CA TYR A 281 116.69 -35.39 -40.80
C TYR A 281 115.28 -34.75 -40.86
N VAL A 282 114.77 -33.81 -40.05
CA VAL A 282 114.98 -33.28 -38.69
C VAL A 282 113.93 -32.15 -38.53
N SER A 283 113.33 -32.00 -37.35
CA SER A 283 112.44 -30.88 -37.00
C SER A 283 113.22 -29.57 -36.81
N ARG A 284 112.72 -28.42 -37.28
CA ARG A 284 113.31 -27.09 -37.08
C ARG A 284 112.34 -26.20 -36.28
N ASP A 285 112.81 -25.69 -35.15
CA ASP A 285 112.13 -24.66 -34.35
C ASP A 285 112.03 -23.33 -35.12
N LEU A 286 110.86 -22.69 -35.08
CA LEU A 286 110.62 -21.38 -35.71
C LEU A 286 111.03 -20.24 -34.77
N ASN A 287 111.91 -19.37 -35.26
CA ASN A 287 112.34 -18.15 -34.58
C ASN A 287 111.44 -16.97 -35.00
N LEU A 288 110.64 -16.43 -34.07
CA LEU A 288 109.54 -15.47 -34.31
C LEU A 288 109.98 -14.00 -34.35
N ASP A 289 111.19 -13.68 -33.90
CA ASP A 289 111.58 -12.31 -33.57
C ASP A 289 111.83 -11.39 -34.79
N ASN A 290 111.97 -11.95 -36.00
CA ASN A 290 112.27 -11.20 -37.22
C ASN A 290 111.14 -11.20 -38.27
N LEU A 291 109.91 -11.54 -37.87
CA LEU A 291 108.79 -11.55 -38.80
C LEU A 291 108.32 -10.11 -39.09
N PRO A 292 108.14 -9.69 -40.37
CA PRO A 292 107.63 -8.35 -40.68
C PRO A 292 106.27 -8.11 -40.01
N GLN A 293 106.04 -6.90 -39.50
CA GLN A 293 104.87 -6.55 -38.66
C GLN A 293 103.52 -6.96 -39.30
N TYR A 294 103.42 -6.87 -40.63
CA TYR A 294 102.26 -7.35 -41.37
C TYR A 294 101.99 -8.85 -41.17
N TYR A 295 103.02 -9.69 -41.18
CA TYR A 295 102.89 -11.14 -40.98
C TYR A 295 102.68 -11.54 -39.52
N GLN A 296 103.20 -10.76 -38.57
CA GLN A 296 102.95 -10.99 -37.14
C GLN A 296 101.44 -10.92 -36.84
N GLN A 297 100.75 -9.96 -37.45
CA GLN A 297 99.32 -9.75 -37.29
C GLN A 297 98.47 -10.97 -37.71
N PHE A 298 98.69 -11.49 -38.92
CA PHE A 298 97.94 -12.66 -39.40
C PHE A 298 98.36 -13.97 -38.73
N LEU A 299 99.61 -14.06 -38.29
CA LEU A 299 100.10 -15.25 -37.61
C LEU A 299 99.46 -15.40 -36.23
N ILE A 300 99.32 -14.32 -35.46
CA ILE A 300 98.66 -14.36 -34.15
C ILE A 300 97.18 -14.68 -34.31
N GLU A 301 96.49 -14.09 -35.27
CA GLU A 301 95.09 -14.43 -35.58
C GLU A 301 94.94 -15.92 -35.95
N ARG A 302 95.82 -16.42 -36.83
CA ARG A 302 95.81 -17.83 -37.23
C ARG A 302 96.14 -18.77 -36.08
N ILE A 303 97.13 -18.43 -35.23
CA ILE A 303 97.45 -19.19 -34.03
C ILE A 303 96.24 -19.19 -33.10
N PHE A 304 95.61 -18.04 -32.87
CA PHE A 304 94.42 -17.93 -32.03
C PHE A 304 93.32 -18.88 -32.49
N TYR A 305 93.02 -18.94 -33.78
CA TYR A 305 92.02 -19.87 -34.32
C TYR A 305 92.40 -21.34 -34.18
N LEU A 306 93.69 -21.67 -34.29
CA LEU A 306 94.21 -23.04 -34.16
C LEU A 306 94.34 -23.52 -32.70
N MET A 307 94.22 -22.63 -31.72
CA MET A 307 94.28 -23.00 -30.29
C MET A 307 93.04 -23.76 -29.81
N SER A 308 93.21 -24.62 -28.80
CA SER A 308 92.12 -25.25 -28.05
C SER A 308 91.29 -24.20 -27.29
N ASN A 309 90.02 -24.53 -26.99
CA ASN A 309 89.09 -23.59 -26.33
C ASN A 309 89.61 -23.06 -24.99
N HIS A 310 90.30 -23.89 -24.19
CA HIS A 310 90.89 -23.47 -22.93
C HIS A 310 92.00 -22.42 -23.14
N ASN A 311 92.88 -22.62 -24.12
CA ASN A 311 93.96 -21.68 -24.43
C ASN A 311 93.43 -20.37 -25.04
N LYS A 312 92.36 -20.45 -25.85
CA LYS A 312 91.66 -19.25 -26.35
C LYS A 312 91.16 -18.39 -25.19
N GLN A 313 90.52 -18.97 -24.18
CA GLN A 313 90.02 -18.23 -23.00
C GLN A 313 91.15 -17.51 -22.24
N LEU A 314 92.31 -18.16 -22.06
CA LEU A 314 93.47 -17.55 -21.40
C LEU A 314 94.04 -16.38 -22.20
N VAL A 315 94.20 -16.54 -23.52
CA VAL A 315 94.74 -15.50 -24.40
C VAL A 315 93.77 -14.33 -24.55
N THR A 316 92.46 -14.56 -24.60
CA THR A 316 91.44 -13.49 -24.58
C THR A 316 91.61 -12.57 -23.38
N LYS A 317 91.91 -13.13 -22.19
CA LYS A 317 92.14 -12.32 -20.98
C LYS A 317 93.35 -11.39 -21.15
N SER A 318 94.42 -11.86 -21.79
CA SER A 318 95.61 -11.05 -22.08
C SER A 318 95.31 -9.95 -23.11
N ILE A 319 94.60 -10.28 -24.18
CA ILE A 319 94.27 -9.31 -25.24
C ILE A 319 93.34 -8.20 -24.72
N ILE A 320 92.44 -8.50 -23.77
CA ILE A 320 91.63 -7.47 -23.10
C ILE A 320 92.53 -6.47 -22.35
N GLN A 321 93.65 -6.89 -21.76
CA GLN A 321 94.60 -5.98 -21.11
C GLN A 321 95.30 -5.07 -22.13
N ASP A 322 95.57 -5.59 -23.34
CA ASP A 322 96.22 -4.86 -24.42
C ASP A 322 95.35 -3.71 -24.99
N LEU A 323 94.03 -3.70 -24.73
CA LEU A 323 93.16 -2.57 -25.06
C LEU A 323 93.59 -1.28 -24.36
N ASN A 324 94.23 -1.38 -23.18
CA ASN A 324 94.74 -0.24 -22.42
C ASN A 324 96.25 0.01 -22.64
N HIS A 325 96.85 -0.57 -23.67
CA HIS A 325 98.29 -0.41 -23.93
C HIS A 325 98.62 1.01 -24.42
N ASN A 326 99.76 1.56 -23.99
CA ASN A 326 100.26 2.87 -24.43
C ASN A 326 100.59 2.97 -25.93
N ASN A 327 100.56 1.86 -26.67
CA ASN A 327 100.91 1.80 -28.08
C ASN A 327 99.62 1.59 -28.88
N LYS A 328 99.24 2.60 -29.65
CA LYS A 328 98.04 2.58 -30.49
C LYS A 328 97.99 1.38 -31.45
N GLU A 329 99.11 0.89 -31.96
CA GLU A 329 99.10 -0.28 -32.86
C GLU A 329 98.69 -1.56 -32.12
N ILE A 330 99.09 -1.69 -30.84
CA ILE A 330 98.68 -2.81 -29.98
C ILE A 330 97.18 -2.69 -29.67
N ARG A 331 96.70 -1.49 -29.32
CA ARG A 331 95.26 -1.27 -29.08
C ARG A 331 94.41 -1.59 -30.31
N ARG A 332 94.80 -1.08 -31.49
CA ARG A 332 94.13 -1.39 -32.78
C ARG A 332 94.09 -2.88 -33.05
N PHE A 333 95.18 -3.59 -32.78
CA PHE A 333 95.25 -5.02 -32.98
C PHE A 333 94.35 -5.78 -32.00
N ALA A 334 94.36 -5.42 -30.72
CA ALA A 334 93.50 -6.00 -29.71
C ALA A 334 92.01 -5.87 -30.10
N VAL A 335 91.58 -4.68 -30.53
CA VAL A 335 90.20 -4.44 -31.01
C VAL A 335 89.83 -5.35 -32.19
N LYS A 336 90.75 -5.58 -33.13
CA LYS A 336 90.52 -6.47 -34.29
C LYS A 336 90.41 -7.93 -33.89
N VAL A 337 91.31 -8.43 -33.04
CA VAL A 337 91.31 -9.85 -32.66
C VAL A 337 90.07 -10.18 -31.82
N LEU A 338 89.67 -9.27 -30.93
CA LEU A 338 88.49 -9.45 -30.10
C LEU A 338 87.16 -9.38 -30.89
N SER A 339 87.18 -8.92 -32.15
CA SER A 339 85.97 -8.78 -32.97
C SER A 339 85.18 -10.06 -33.22
N ASN A 340 85.84 -11.21 -33.10
CA ASN A 340 85.24 -12.53 -33.31
C ASN A 340 84.88 -13.24 -32.00
N ILE A 341 85.00 -12.57 -30.85
CA ILE A 341 84.76 -13.12 -29.51
C ILE A 341 83.55 -12.43 -28.87
N LYS A 342 82.36 -12.98 -29.14
CA LYS A 342 81.08 -12.45 -28.66
C LYS A 342 80.81 -12.83 -27.20
N THR A 343 81.45 -12.14 -26.26
CA THR A 343 81.20 -12.31 -24.82
C THR A 343 80.96 -10.95 -24.17
N THR A 344 80.14 -10.91 -23.11
CA THR A 344 79.80 -9.66 -22.41
C THR A 344 81.04 -8.96 -21.87
N LYS A 345 82.00 -9.71 -21.33
CA LYS A 345 83.27 -9.15 -20.86
C LYS A 345 84.06 -8.43 -21.97
N VAL A 346 84.07 -8.99 -23.18
CA VAL A 346 84.75 -8.37 -24.33
C VAL A 346 84.00 -7.12 -24.77
N PHE A 347 82.67 -7.18 -24.82
CA PHE A 347 81.84 -6.02 -25.14
C PHE A 347 82.09 -4.85 -24.18
N ASP A 348 82.02 -5.10 -22.87
CA ASP A 348 82.22 -4.08 -21.84
C ASP A 348 83.61 -3.43 -21.95
N SER A 349 84.66 -4.23 -22.15
CA SER A 349 86.02 -3.71 -22.31
C SER A 349 86.24 -2.93 -23.61
N LEU A 350 85.52 -3.25 -24.69
CA LEU A 350 85.59 -2.51 -25.95
C LEU A 350 84.89 -1.15 -25.84
N VAL A 351 83.78 -1.07 -25.10
CA VAL A 351 83.02 0.18 -24.86
C VAL A 351 83.87 1.23 -24.14
N GLU A 352 84.86 0.84 -23.35
CA GLU A 352 85.80 1.78 -22.72
C GLU A 352 86.63 2.59 -23.72
N LEU A 353 86.77 2.13 -24.98
CA LEU A 353 87.57 2.76 -26.02
C LEU A 353 86.79 3.77 -26.89
N ILE A 354 85.55 4.12 -26.55
CA ILE A 354 84.72 5.05 -27.34
C ILE A 354 85.42 6.40 -27.54
N ASP A 355 86.17 6.87 -26.54
CA ASP A 355 86.88 8.15 -26.56
C ASP A 355 88.41 7.96 -26.72
N ASP A 356 88.87 6.82 -27.26
CA ASP A 356 90.31 6.58 -27.48
C ASP A 356 90.91 7.71 -28.34
N GLU A 357 92.10 8.20 -27.97
CA GLU A 357 92.80 9.28 -28.67
C GLU A 357 93.04 8.97 -30.17
N ASP A 358 93.23 7.69 -30.51
CA ASP A 358 93.56 7.26 -31.85
C ASP A 358 92.29 6.96 -32.67
N TRP A 359 92.07 7.76 -33.71
CA TRP A 359 90.88 7.65 -34.55
C TRP A 359 90.75 6.27 -35.22
N LEU A 360 91.85 5.58 -35.52
CA LEU A 360 91.82 4.24 -36.09
C LEU A 360 91.35 3.20 -35.06
N VAL A 361 91.67 3.35 -33.77
CA VAL A 361 91.07 2.53 -32.71
C VAL A 361 89.56 2.72 -32.70
N ARG A 362 89.07 3.97 -32.69
CA ARG A 362 87.63 4.28 -32.73
C ARG A 362 86.95 3.75 -34.00
N TYR A 363 87.61 3.88 -35.15
CA TYR A 363 87.14 3.34 -36.43
C TYR A 363 86.99 1.81 -36.41
N TYR A 364 88.00 1.08 -35.91
CA TYR A 364 87.89 -0.37 -35.77
C TYR A 364 86.90 -0.78 -34.69
N LEU A 365 86.77 0.02 -33.64
CA LEU A 365 85.80 -0.20 -32.58
C LEU A 365 84.36 -0.23 -33.11
N ILE A 366 83.98 0.69 -34.01
CA ILE A 366 82.66 0.65 -34.67
C ILE A 366 82.48 -0.65 -35.45
N LYS A 367 83.48 -1.07 -36.25
CA LYS A 367 83.39 -2.33 -37.01
C LYS A 367 83.24 -3.54 -36.09
N THR A 368 83.98 -3.54 -34.99
CA THR A 368 83.97 -4.62 -34.00
C THR A 368 82.64 -4.65 -33.24
N LEU A 369 82.16 -3.51 -32.73
CA LEU A 369 80.89 -3.41 -31.99
C LEU A 369 79.68 -3.76 -32.86
N SER A 370 79.76 -3.56 -34.18
CA SER A 370 78.74 -4.02 -35.14
C SER A 370 78.59 -5.55 -35.17
N ASN A 371 79.49 -6.32 -34.55
CA ASN A 371 79.30 -7.77 -34.41
C ASN A 371 78.49 -8.14 -33.15
N PHE A 372 78.13 -7.16 -32.32
CA PHE A 372 77.42 -7.31 -31.05
C PHE A 372 75.97 -6.79 -31.13
N ASP A 373 75.33 -6.87 -32.30
CA ASP A 373 74.00 -6.29 -32.60
C ASP A 373 72.88 -6.66 -31.58
N GLU A 374 73.01 -7.79 -30.88
CA GLU A 374 72.06 -8.26 -29.87
C GLU A 374 72.26 -7.62 -28.48
N TYR A 375 73.32 -6.84 -28.27
CA TYR A 375 73.65 -6.26 -26.97
C TYR A 375 72.87 -4.96 -26.69
N GLU A 376 72.17 -4.94 -25.56
CA GLU A 376 71.38 -3.79 -25.11
C GLU A 376 72.29 -2.55 -24.90
N GLY A 377 71.87 -1.41 -25.46
CA GLY A 377 72.62 -0.15 -25.38
C GLY A 377 73.63 0.10 -26.51
N LEU A 378 73.88 -0.88 -27.39
CA LEU A 378 74.77 -0.71 -28.56
C LEU A 378 74.36 0.48 -29.44
N GLU A 379 73.07 0.64 -29.73
CA GLU A 379 72.58 1.74 -30.56
C GLU A 379 72.91 3.11 -29.96
N SER A 380 72.78 3.25 -28.63
CA SER A 380 73.12 4.47 -27.89
C SER A 380 74.62 4.78 -27.97
N ILE A 381 75.45 3.74 -27.87
CA ILE A 381 76.91 3.84 -28.04
C ILE A 381 77.24 4.27 -29.48
N MET A 382 76.64 3.63 -30.49
CA MET A 382 76.89 3.92 -31.90
C MET A 382 76.52 5.37 -32.27
N LYS A 383 75.49 5.94 -31.65
CA LYS A 383 75.11 7.36 -31.85
C LYS A 383 76.21 8.34 -31.47
N LYS A 384 77.07 8.01 -30.49
CA LYS A 384 78.18 8.89 -30.09
C LYS A 384 79.16 9.14 -31.23
N PHE A 385 79.46 8.12 -32.03
CA PHE A 385 80.39 8.23 -33.16
C PHE A 385 79.87 9.09 -34.33
N LEU A 386 78.58 9.42 -34.38
CA LEU A 386 78.04 10.34 -35.39
C LEU A 386 78.60 11.77 -35.23
N GLN A 387 79.08 12.11 -34.04
CA GLN A 387 79.68 13.41 -33.71
C GLN A 387 81.20 13.31 -33.50
N ASP A 388 81.83 12.19 -33.86
CA ASP A 388 83.27 11.98 -33.71
C ASP A 388 84.08 13.09 -34.42
N PRO A 389 85.22 13.57 -33.89
CA PRO A 389 86.04 14.58 -34.57
C PRO A 389 86.59 14.11 -35.93
N ASP A 390 86.81 12.81 -36.11
CA ASP A 390 87.35 12.25 -37.34
C ASP A 390 86.25 11.97 -38.38
N ILE A 391 86.52 12.31 -39.65
CA ILE A 391 85.52 12.21 -40.71
C ILE A 391 85.22 10.76 -41.09
N ASP A 392 86.23 9.88 -41.12
CA ASP A 392 86.06 8.48 -41.50
C ASP A 392 85.28 7.71 -40.43
N VAL A 393 85.48 8.07 -39.15
CA VAL A 393 84.72 7.52 -38.02
C VAL A 393 83.26 7.94 -38.11
N ARG A 394 82.96 9.22 -38.38
CA ARG A 394 81.58 9.70 -38.57
C ARG A 394 80.88 9.03 -39.75
N GLU A 395 81.56 8.91 -40.89
CA GLU A 395 81.00 8.27 -42.08
C GLU A 395 80.72 6.78 -41.83
N LEU A 396 81.61 6.08 -41.13
CA LEU A 396 81.41 4.69 -40.78
C LEU A 396 80.21 4.51 -39.84
N ALA A 397 80.04 5.39 -38.84
CA ALA A 397 78.89 5.38 -37.95
C ALA A 397 77.58 5.62 -38.71
N LYS A 398 77.53 6.57 -39.65
CA LYS A 398 76.35 6.78 -40.52
C LYS A 398 76.01 5.52 -41.31
N LYS A 399 77.01 4.89 -41.92
CA LYS A 399 76.85 3.66 -42.70
C LYS A 399 76.32 2.49 -41.87
N TYR A 400 76.67 2.41 -40.58
CA TYR A 400 76.07 1.43 -39.67
C TYR A 400 74.55 1.64 -39.55
N PHE A 401 74.11 2.88 -39.31
CA PHE A 401 72.67 3.18 -39.21
C PHE A 401 71.92 3.04 -40.53
N GLU A 402 72.53 3.34 -41.68
CA GLU A 402 71.92 3.12 -43.00
C GLU A 402 71.69 1.64 -43.33
N ARG A 403 72.47 0.73 -42.74
CA ARG A 403 72.36 -0.72 -42.96
C ARG A 403 71.40 -1.42 -42.01
N ASN A 404 71.11 -0.79 -40.87
CA ASN A 404 70.38 -1.38 -39.75
C ASN A 404 69.05 -0.66 -39.45
N MET A 405 68.64 0.30 -40.31
CA MET A 405 67.26 0.81 -40.44
C MET A 405 66.57 0.10 -41.60
#